data_AF-A0A239NKE8-F1
#
_entry.id   AF-A0A239NKE8-F1
#
_cell.length_a   1.000
_cell.length_b   1.000
_cell.length_c   1.000
_cell.angle_alpha   90.00
_cell.angle_beta   90.00
_cell.angle_gamma   90.00
#
_symmetry.space_group_name_H-M   'P 1'
#
loop_
_entity.id
_entity.type
_entity.pdbx_description
1 polymer ?
#
loop_
_entity_poly.entity_id
_entity_poly.type
_entity_poly.pdbx_seq_one_letter_code
_entity_poly.pdbx_strand_id
1 'polypeptide(L)'
;MPELKPIAWATIYTRAGREDRIEIGDANPVRERNAETWGWQHRRVPLVEIPADQVLVPRELIMRAIALAEDAIRDDLRALLQR
;
A
#
# COMPACT_ATOMS: atom_id res chain seq x y z
N MET A 1 7.75 11.60 -20.68
CA MET A 1 7.41 11.59 -19.24
C MET A 1 8.74 11.72 -18.49
N PRO A 2 8.83 12.51 -17.41
CA PRO A 2 10.05 12.57 -16.61
C PRO A 2 10.39 11.17 -16.08
N GLU A 3 11.68 10.83 -16.04
CA GLU A 3 12.14 9.56 -15.45
C GLU A 3 11.93 9.60 -13.93
N LEU A 4 11.09 8.70 -13.42
CA LEU A 4 10.84 8.56 -11.99
C LEU A 4 12.07 7.92 -11.33
N LYS A 5 12.69 8.62 -10.39
CA LYS A 5 13.84 8.11 -9.64
C LYS A 5 13.36 7.23 -8.48
N PRO A 6 13.92 6.03 -8.28
CA PRO A 6 13.64 5.22 -7.10
C PRO A 6 14.02 5.97 -5.81
N ILE A 7 13.09 6.03 -4.86
CA ILE A 7 13.31 6.59 -3.52
C ILE A 7 13.61 5.49 -2.48
N ALA A 8 13.19 4.25 -2.77
CA ALA A 8 13.42 3.07 -1.95
C ALA A 8 13.21 1.80 -2.78
N TRP A 9 13.35 0.65 -2.14
CA TRP A 9 13.06 -0.67 -2.73
C TRP A 9 12.07 -1.43 -1.86
N ALA A 10 11.32 -2.32 -2.48
CA ALA A 10 10.48 -3.28 -1.77
C ALA A 10 10.59 -4.68 -2.39
N THR A 11 10.47 -5.70 -1.54
CA THR A 11 10.27 -7.08 -1.95
C THR A 11 8.80 -7.42 -1.76
N ILE A 12 8.14 -7.81 -2.86
CA ILE A 12 6.75 -8.29 -2.86
C ILE A 12 6.79 -9.81 -2.89
N TYR A 13 6.12 -10.43 -1.93
CA TYR A 13 5.92 -11.88 -1.85
C TYR A 13 4.47 -12.21 -2.21
N THR A 14 4.28 -13.08 -3.18
CA THR A 14 2.97 -13.46 -3.72
C THR A 14 2.77 -14.97 -3.65
N ARG A 15 1.55 -15.40 -3.30
CA ARG A 15 1.14 -16.80 -3.32
C ARG A 15 -0.34 -16.92 -3.66
N ALA A 16 -0.67 -17.84 -4.57
CA ALA A 16 -2.05 -18.06 -4.98
C ALA A 16 -2.97 -18.33 -3.78
N GLY A 17 -4.10 -17.62 -3.73
CA GLY A 17 -5.09 -17.73 -2.65
C GLY A 17 -4.66 -17.09 -1.32
N ARG A 18 -3.61 -16.25 -1.32
CA ARG A 18 -3.16 -15.48 -0.15
C ARG A 18 -2.98 -14.01 -0.55
N GLU A 19 -3.16 -13.13 0.43
CA GLU A 19 -2.80 -11.72 0.27
C GLU A 19 -1.29 -11.56 0.11
N ASP A 20 -0.90 -10.59 -0.72
CA ASP A 20 0.49 -10.23 -0.94
C ASP A 20 1.12 -9.67 0.35
N ARG A 21 2.39 -10.00 0.56
CA ARG A 21 3.20 -9.43 1.65
C ARG A 21 4.26 -8.52 1.06
N ILE A 22 4.44 -7.35 1.67
CA ILE A 22 5.36 -6.33 1.18
C ILE A 22 6.37 -6.01 2.29
N GLU A 23 7.65 -6.10 1.97
CA GLU A 23 8.74 -5.67 2.84
C GLU A 23 9.47 -4.51 2.16
N ILE A 24 9.55 -3.36 2.83
CA ILE A 24 10.26 -2.16 2.33
C ILE A 24 11.68 -2.17 2.88
N GLY A 25 12.66 -1.95 2.01
CA GLY A 25 14.07 -1.84 2.38
C GLY A 25 14.99 -2.68 1.50
N ASP A 26 16.16 -2.98 2.06
CA ASP A 26 17.21 -3.76 1.40
C ASP A 26 16.84 -5.23 1.18
N ALA A 27 17.70 -5.91 0.43
CA ALA A 27 17.50 -7.31 0.06
C ALA A 27 17.61 -8.15 1.31
N ASN A 28 16.76 -9.16 1.43
CA ASN A 28 16.99 -10.19 2.41
C ASN A 28 17.01 -11.56 1.74
N PRO A 29 18.17 -11.97 1.17
CA PRO A 29 18.27 -13.22 0.43
C PRO A 29 17.89 -14.46 1.25
N VAL A 30 18.05 -14.40 2.58
CA VAL A 30 17.64 -15.47 3.49
C VAL A 30 16.12 -15.57 3.56
N ARG A 31 15.42 -14.44 3.72
CA ARG A 31 13.95 -14.42 3.70
C ARG A 31 13.39 -14.79 2.33
N GLU A 32 13.97 -14.27 1.26
CA GLU A 32 13.58 -14.58 -0.13
C GLU A 32 13.63 -16.09 -0.40
N ARG A 33 14.74 -16.75 -0.02
CA ARG A 33 14.88 -18.21 -0.15
C ARG A 33 13.91 -19.00 0.73
N ASN A 34 13.67 -18.54 1.96
CA ASN A 34 12.70 -19.19 2.85
C ASN A 34 11.28 -19.07 2.28
N ALA A 35 10.94 -17.93 1.70
CA ALA A 35 9.66 -17.71 1.05
C ALA A 35 9.45 -18.69 -0.12
N GLU A 36 10.46 -18.86 -0.98
CA GLU A 36 10.45 -19.86 -2.05
C GLU A 36 10.19 -21.28 -1.52
N THR A 37 10.88 -21.65 -0.43
CA THR A 37 10.73 -22.96 0.22
C THR A 37 9.30 -23.18 0.74
N TRP A 38 8.60 -22.11 1.12
CA TRP A 38 7.21 -22.14 1.56
C TRP A 38 6.19 -21.95 0.43
N GLY A 39 6.63 -22.00 -0.83
CA GLY A 39 5.79 -21.89 -2.01
C GLY A 39 5.34 -20.46 -2.33
N TRP A 40 6.08 -19.44 -1.87
CA TRP A 40 5.88 -18.05 -2.25
C TRP A 40 6.81 -17.68 -3.39
N GLN A 41 6.31 -16.87 -4.33
CA GLN A 41 7.14 -16.16 -5.29
C GLN A 41 7.54 -14.81 -4.69
N HIS A 42 8.69 -14.27 -5.10
CA HIS A 42 9.09 -12.92 -4.73
C HIS A 42 9.62 -12.14 -5.93
N ARG A 43 9.46 -10.82 -5.86
CA ARG A 43 10.06 -9.89 -6.83
C ARG A 43 10.45 -8.59 -6.14
N ARG A 44 11.54 -8.01 -6.61
CA ARG A 44 11.98 -6.68 -6.18
C ARG A 44 11.47 -5.60 -7.11
N VAL A 45 10.94 -4.55 -6.49
CA VAL A 45 10.39 -3.39 -7.21
C VAL A 45 10.97 -2.10 -6.62
N PRO A 46 11.30 -1.12 -7.46
CA PRO A 46 11.61 0.22 -6.99
C PRO A 46 10.34 0.88 -6.49
N LEU A 47 10.44 1.60 -5.37
CA LEU A 47 9.41 2.54 -4.94
C LEU A 47 9.77 3.90 -5.51
N VAL A 48 8.81 4.53 -6.17
CA VAL A 48 8.97 5.85 -6.79
C VAL A 48 7.94 6.81 -6.19
N GLU A 49 8.33 8.05 -6.03
CA GLU A 49 7.39 9.12 -5.72
C GLU A 49 6.65 9.51 -6.99
N ILE A 50 5.32 9.42 -6.96
CA ILE A 50 4.47 9.91 -8.06
C ILE A 50 3.93 11.28 -7.64
N PRO A 51 4.25 12.35 -8.38
CA PRO A 51 3.69 13.68 -8.12
C PRO A 51 2.16 13.65 -8.11
N ALA A 52 1.53 14.36 -7.16
CA ALA A 52 0.08 14.32 -6.96
C ALA A 52 -0.71 14.79 -8.20
N ASP A 53 -0.14 15.71 -8.98
CA ASP A 53 -0.69 16.20 -10.26
C ASP A 53 -0.67 15.13 -11.38
N GLN A 54 0.04 14.01 -11.17
CA GLN A 54 0.13 12.89 -12.09
C GLN A 54 -0.71 11.67 -11.65
N VAL A 55 -1.31 11.71 -10.47
CA VAL A 55 -2.18 10.64 -9.97
C VAL A 55 -3.62 10.89 -10.39
N LEU A 56 -4.14 10.07 -11.30
CA LEU A 56 -5.56 10.07 -11.64
C LEU A 56 -6.32 9.13 -10.70
N VAL A 57 -7.17 9.70 -9.86
CA VAL A 57 -8.06 8.94 -8.98
C VAL A 57 -9.49 9.04 -9.52
N PRO A 58 -10.18 7.91 -9.77
CA PRO A 58 -11.61 7.92 -10.09
C PRO A 58 -12.41 8.73 -9.07
N ARG A 59 -13.27 9.62 -9.56
CA ARG A 59 -14.08 10.51 -8.72
C ARG A 59 -14.88 9.71 -7.68
N GLU A 60 -15.36 8.53 -8.03
CA GLU A 60 -16.15 7.65 -7.19
C GLU A 60 -15.35 7.18 -5.96
N LEU A 61 -14.05 6.91 -6.11
CA LEU A 61 -13.19 6.54 -4.98
C LEU A 61 -12.98 7.72 -4.02
N ILE A 62 -12.81 8.93 -4.56
CA ILE A 62 -12.71 10.15 -3.75
C ILE A 62 -14.00 10.36 -2.95
N MET A 63 -15.17 10.29 -3.61
CA MET A 63 -16.45 10.47 -2.95
C MET A 63 -16.69 9.43 -1.85
N ARG A 64 -16.29 8.17 -2.08
CA ARG A 64 -16.38 7.12 -1.06
C ARG A 64 -15.46 7.38 0.13
N ALA A 65 -14.23 7.84 -0.12
CA ALA A 65 -13.30 8.19 0.95
C ALA A 65 -13.81 9.37 1.80
N ILE A 66 -14.39 10.39 1.16
CA ILE A 66 -15.02 11.53 1.86
C ILE A 66 -16.17 11.06 2.73
N ALA A 67 -17.08 10.24 2.20
CA ALA A 67 -18.21 9.72 2.98
C ALA A 67 -17.76 8.92 4.21
N LEU A 68 -16.74 8.07 4.07
CA LEU A 68 -16.16 7.32 5.19
C LEU A 68 -15.54 8.25 6.25
N ALA A 69 -14.87 9.32 5.82
CA ALA A 69 -14.30 10.31 6.74
C ALA A 69 -15.39 11.10 7.48
N GLU A 70 -16.48 11.48 6.80
CA GLU A 70 -17.63 12.17 7.39
C GLU A 70 -18.34 11.31 8.44
N ASP A 71 -18.51 10.02 8.16
CA ASP A 71 -19.11 9.07 9.11
C ASP A 71 -18.22 8.90 10.35
N ALA A 72 -16.90 8.76 10.18
CA ALA A 72 -15.96 8.66 11.30
C ALA A 72 -16.00 9.92 12.20
N ILE A 73 -15.98 11.11 11.59
CA ILE A 73 -16.08 12.39 12.32
C ILE A 73 -17.42 12.49 13.07
N ARG A 74 -18.52 12.02 12.46
CA ARG A 74 -19.84 12.04 13.08
C ARG A 74 -19.91 11.10 14.28
N ASP A 75 -19.34 9.92 14.17
CA ASP A 75 -19.31 8.94 15.26
C ASP A 75 -18.45 9.45 16.43
N ASP A 76 -17.30 10.06 16.16
CA ASP A 76 -16.46 10.72 17.17
C ASP A 76 -17.21 11.86 17.88
N LEU A 77 -17.92 12.71 17.13
CA LEU A 77 -18.70 13.81 17.70
C LEU A 77 -19.85 13.30 18.58
N ARG A 78 -20.53 12.21 18.17
CA ARG A 78 -21.56 11.57 19.00
C ARG A 78 -21.00 11.02 20.30
N ALA A 79 -19.83 10.38 20.26
CA ALA A 79 -19.17 9.86 21.44
C ALA A 79 -18.80 10.97 22.44
N LEU A 80 -18.44 12.17 21.95
CA LEU A 80 -18.14 13.33 22.79
C LEU A 80 -19.40 13.97 23.41
N LEU A 81 -20.52 14.01 22.69
CA LEU A 81 -21.76 14.63 23.15
C LEU A 81 -22.58 13.75 24.13
N GLN A 82 -22.25 12.48 24.27
CA GLN A 82 -22.90 11.52 25.19
C GLN A 82 -22.16 11.36 26.54
N ARG A 83 -21.13 12.17 26.78
CA ARG A 83 -20.43 12.29 28.07
C ARG A 83 -20.90 13.51 28.84
#